data_AF-A0A2S7PMB6-F1
#
_entry.id   AF-A0A2S7PMB6-F1
#
_cell.length_a   1.000
_cell.length_b   1.000
_cell.length_c   1.000
_cell.angle_alpha   90.00
_cell.angle_beta   90.00
_cell.angle_gamma   90.00
#
_symmetry.space_group_name_H-M   'P 1'
#
loop_
_entity.id
_entity.type
_entity.pdbx_description
1 polymer ?
#
loop_
_entity_poly.entity_id
_entity_poly.type
_entity_poly.pdbx_seq_one_letter_code
_entity_poly.pdbx_strand_id
1 'polypeptide(L)'
;MAGQGQIMYLLSKACRNEPFSSEEVSSGNLPRHNIIPLLDASYKPGPELAHQVVASPSRPLSENTRGQTAPEPSPPPNCTWTYFTFPPTSLAALKSLATKTIPVPSSHISTDDTLSAFMWQSITRARLPRLNPTSKSTFARSVDVRHFLNIPPTYPGLMHNMTSARTRFTSWLQSH
;
A
#
# COMPACT_ATOMS: atom_id res chain seq x y z
N MET A 1 -2.08 5.18 -8.55
CA MET A 1 -2.12 6.35 -9.45
C MET A 1 -2.47 6.00 -10.91
N ALA A 2 -2.88 4.77 -11.23
CA ALA A 2 -3.14 4.35 -12.63
C ALA A 2 -4.19 5.20 -13.35
N GLY A 3 -5.33 5.48 -12.71
CA GLY A 3 -6.39 6.29 -13.31
C GLY A 3 -5.97 7.73 -13.66
N GLN A 4 -5.20 8.39 -12.79
CA GLN A 4 -4.63 9.71 -13.09
C GLN A 4 -3.63 9.63 -14.25
N GLY A 5 -2.79 8.59 -14.28
CA GLY A 5 -1.87 8.35 -15.41
C GLY A 5 -2.60 8.23 -16.74
N GLN A 6 -3.76 7.56 -16.76
CA GLN A 6 -4.60 7.48 -17.95
C GLN A 6 -5.17 8.84 -18.38
N ILE A 7 -5.63 9.66 -17.45
CA ILE A 7 -6.10 11.02 -17.76
C ILE A 7 -4.96 11.86 -18.36
N MET A 8 -3.75 11.78 -17.80
CA MET A 8 -2.58 12.48 -18.34
C MET A 8 -2.22 12.01 -19.76
N TYR A 9 -2.34 10.70 -20.01
CA TYR A 9 -2.14 10.12 -21.34
C TYR A 9 -3.17 10.65 -22.36
N LEU A 10 -4.47 10.63 -22.01
CA LEU A 10 -5.54 11.15 -22.87
C LEU A 10 -5.39 12.66 -23.12
N LEU A 11 -4.99 13.42 -22.10
CA LEU A 11 -4.68 14.84 -22.25
C LEU A 11 -3.53 15.06 -23.25
N SER A 12 -2.47 14.26 -23.17
CA SER A 12 -1.35 14.34 -24.13
C SER A 12 -1.78 14.03 -25.57
N LYS A 13 -2.71 13.08 -25.77
CA LYS A 13 -3.30 12.81 -27.09
C LYS A 13 -4.12 14.01 -27.59
N ALA A 14 -4.97 14.58 -26.73
CA ALA A 14 -5.78 15.74 -27.06
C ALA A 14 -4.91 16.94 -27.49
N CYS A 15 -3.82 17.21 -26.76
CA CYS A 15 -2.87 18.28 -27.10
C CYS A 15 -2.17 18.06 -28.46
N ARG A 16 -2.08 16.82 -28.94
CA ARG A 16 -1.50 16.46 -30.25
C ARG A 16 -2.57 16.26 -31.32
N ASN A 17 -3.83 16.57 -31.02
CA ASN A 17 -4.98 16.34 -31.89
C ASN A 17 -5.09 14.88 -32.37
N GLU A 18 -4.64 13.93 -31.53
CA GLU A 18 -4.75 12.50 -31.81
C GLU A 18 -6.13 11.98 -31.40
N PRO A 19 -6.78 11.13 -32.22
CA PRO A 19 -8.09 10.59 -31.89
C PRO A 19 -8.02 9.64 -30.69
N PHE A 20 -9.08 9.64 -29.88
CA PHE A 20 -9.26 8.64 -28.85
C PHE A 20 -9.77 7.33 -29.46
N SER A 21 -9.27 6.20 -28.96
CA SER A 21 -9.74 4.89 -29.38
C SER A 21 -11.16 4.62 -28.84
N SER A 22 -11.88 3.70 -29.47
CA SER A 22 -13.20 3.28 -28.96
C SER A 22 -13.13 2.69 -27.55
N GLU A 23 -12.01 2.02 -27.20
CA GLU A 23 -11.77 1.51 -25.85
C GLU A 23 -11.57 2.67 -24.84
N GLU A 24 -10.78 3.69 -25.19
CA GLU A 24 -10.55 4.85 -24.34
C GLU A 24 -11.85 5.62 -24.06
N VAL A 25 -12.68 5.79 -25.10
CA VAL A 25 -13.99 6.45 -24.96
C VAL A 25 -14.94 5.61 -24.12
N SER A 26 -15.02 4.29 -24.34
CA SER A 26 -15.91 3.42 -23.57
C SER A 26 -15.49 3.30 -22.11
N SER A 27 -14.22 3.00 -21.84
CA SER A 27 -13.65 2.89 -20.49
C SER A 27 -13.70 4.21 -19.72
N GLY A 28 -13.48 5.34 -20.40
CA GLY A 28 -13.55 6.69 -19.83
C GLY A 28 -14.95 7.07 -19.31
N ASN A 29 -15.99 6.41 -19.82
CA ASN A 29 -17.39 6.70 -19.52
C ASN A 29 -18.12 5.56 -18.78
N LEU A 30 -17.39 4.57 -18.23
CA LEU A 30 -18.01 3.48 -17.46
C LEU A 30 -18.78 4.02 -16.23
N PRO A 31 -19.97 3.48 -15.93
CA PRO A 31 -20.74 3.87 -14.76
C PRO A 31 -19.96 3.49 -13.49
N ARG A 32 -19.77 4.46 -12.59
CA ARG A 32 -18.89 4.28 -11.42
C ARG A 32 -19.56 3.61 -10.23
N HIS A 33 -20.89 3.72 -10.11
CA HIS A 33 -21.63 3.34 -8.91
C HIS A 33 -21.76 1.83 -8.72
N ASN A 34 -21.64 1.05 -9.79
CA ASN A 34 -21.81 -0.41 -9.81
C ASN A 34 -20.64 -1.14 -10.49
N ILE A 35 -19.52 -0.46 -10.72
CA ILE A 35 -18.34 -1.05 -11.38
C ILE A 35 -17.67 -2.13 -10.53
N ILE A 36 -17.80 -2.03 -9.20
CA ILE A 36 -17.42 -3.08 -8.26
C ILE A 36 -18.72 -3.78 -7.84
N PRO A 37 -18.91 -5.07 -8.18
CA PRO A 37 -20.06 -5.82 -7.72
C PRO A 37 -20.10 -5.86 -6.18
N LEU A 38 -21.25 -5.51 -5.61
CA LEU A 38 -21.45 -5.62 -4.17
C LEU A 38 -21.59 -7.08 -3.77
N LEU A 39 -21.10 -7.41 -2.58
CA LEU A 39 -21.35 -8.69 -1.96
C LEU A 39 -22.82 -8.77 -1.54
N ASP A 40 -23.38 -9.97 -1.54
CA ASP A 40 -24.79 -10.18 -1.22
C ASP A 40 -25.11 -9.92 0.26
N ALA A 41 -26.40 -9.89 0.60
CA ALA A 41 -26.88 -9.61 1.95
C ALA A 41 -26.47 -10.65 3.01
N SER A 42 -25.96 -11.82 2.61
CA SER A 42 -25.45 -12.84 3.52
C SER A 42 -24.01 -12.59 3.96
N TYR A 43 -23.30 -11.68 3.29
CA TYR A 43 -21.91 -11.36 3.60
C TYR A 43 -21.74 -10.78 5.01
N LYS A 44 -20.75 -11.33 5.71
CA LYS A 44 -20.31 -10.86 7.02
C LYS A 44 -18.85 -10.43 6.91
N PRO A 45 -18.49 -9.21 7.33
CA PRO A 45 -17.11 -8.75 7.33
C PRO A 45 -16.16 -9.72 8.04
N GLY A 46 -15.11 -10.12 7.34
CA GLY A 46 -14.05 -11.00 7.82
C GLY A 46 -12.68 -10.32 7.86
N PRO A 47 -11.59 -11.11 7.85
CA PRO A 47 -10.22 -10.61 7.97
C PRO A 47 -9.78 -9.64 6.85
N GLU A 48 -10.48 -9.65 5.71
CA GLU A 48 -10.26 -8.73 4.58
C GLU A 48 -10.38 -7.25 4.97
N LEU A 49 -11.15 -6.92 6.02
CA LEU A 49 -11.31 -5.55 6.52
C LEU A 49 -10.47 -5.22 7.77
N ALA A 50 -9.62 -6.14 8.25
CA ALA A 50 -8.94 -6.04 9.55
C ALA A 50 -8.04 -4.80 9.74
N HIS A 51 -7.66 -4.13 8.65
CA HIS A 51 -6.83 -2.92 8.66
C HIS A 51 -7.53 -1.71 8.03
N GLN A 52 -8.83 -1.82 7.76
CA GLN A 52 -9.61 -0.81 7.03
C GLN A 52 -10.75 -0.24 7.87
N VAL A 53 -11.17 -0.96 8.91
CA VAL A 53 -12.19 -0.49 9.85
C VAL A 53 -11.50 0.02 11.11
N VAL A 54 -11.69 1.31 11.40
CA VAL A 54 -11.33 1.88 12.69
C VAL A 54 -12.38 1.43 13.69
N ALA A 55 -11.98 0.65 14.69
CA ALA A 55 -12.87 0.34 15.80
C ALA A 55 -13.32 1.67 16.44
N SER A 56 -14.63 1.86 16.59
CA SER A 56 -15.16 2.99 17.37
C SER A 56 -14.46 3.00 18.73
N PRO A 57 -14.02 4.16 19.25
CA PRO A 57 -13.35 4.21 20.53
C PRO A 57 -14.28 3.60 21.59
N SER A 58 -13.90 2.43 22.08
CA SER A 58 -14.66 1.73 23.09
C SER A 58 -14.59 2.50 24.40
N ARG A 59 -15.71 3.16 24.71
CA ARG A 59 -16.20 3.63 26.02
C ARG A 59 -15.68 5.00 26.51
N PRO A 60 -16.58 5.90 26.99
CA PRO A 60 -16.18 7.05 27.80
C PRO A 60 -15.46 6.55 29.05
N LEU A 61 -14.36 7.20 29.44
CA LEU A 61 -13.71 6.96 30.72
C LEU A 61 -14.79 6.92 31.81
N SER A 62 -14.85 5.82 32.56
CA SER A 62 -15.63 5.77 33.79
C SER A 62 -15.28 6.99 34.64
N GLU A 63 -16.29 7.70 35.14
CA GLU A 63 -16.20 8.92 35.96
C GLU A 63 -15.38 8.80 37.26
N ASN A 64 -14.72 7.66 37.49
CA ASN A 64 -14.03 7.32 38.73
C ASN A 64 -12.51 7.56 38.69
N THR A 65 -11.96 8.20 37.65
CA THR A 65 -10.54 8.63 37.63
C THR A 65 -10.43 10.15 37.46
N ARG A 66 -11.04 10.92 38.37
CA ARG A 66 -10.67 12.34 38.55
C ARG A 66 -9.30 12.40 39.22
N GLY A 67 -8.23 12.51 38.43
CA GLY A 67 -6.88 12.75 38.97
C GLY A 67 -5.70 12.34 38.10
N GLN A 68 -5.92 11.68 36.96
CA GLN A 68 -4.85 11.41 35.99
C GLN A 68 -5.12 12.25 34.74
N THR A 69 -4.48 13.41 34.68
CA THR A 69 -4.30 14.16 33.44
C THR A 69 -3.73 13.18 32.40
N ALA A 70 -4.45 12.96 31.31
CA ALA A 70 -3.91 12.22 30.18
C ALA A 70 -2.58 12.88 29.78
N PRO A 71 -1.51 12.11 29.51
CA PRO A 71 -0.24 12.69 29.09
C PRO A 71 -0.49 13.57 27.86
N GLU A 72 -0.01 14.81 27.89
CA GLU A 72 -0.11 15.67 26.72
C GLU A 72 0.51 14.97 25.50
N PRO A 73 -0.13 15.05 24.31
CA PRO A 73 0.45 14.51 23.10
C PRO A 73 1.79 15.18 22.85
N SER A 74 2.85 14.39 22.70
CA SER A 74 4.16 14.91 22.29
C SER A 74 4.02 15.71 20.99
N PRO A 75 4.75 16.83 20.81
CA PRO A 75 4.71 17.58 19.57
C PRO A 75 5.09 16.68 18.39
N PRO A 76 4.50 16.91 17.20
CA PRO A 76 4.81 16.12 16.02
C PRO A 76 6.31 16.22 15.69
N PRO A 77 6.96 15.12 15.29
CA PRO A 77 8.37 15.13 14.96
C PRO A 77 8.65 15.94 13.70
N ASN A 78 9.79 16.63 13.66
CA ASN A 78 10.30 17.27 12.45
C ASN A 78 10.58 16.21 11.38
N CYS A 79 9.94 16.34 10.22
CA CYS A 79 10.07 15.41 9.10
C CYS A 79 10.49 16.15 7.83
N THR A 80 11.28 15.51 6.98
CA THR A 80 11.70 16.04 5.68
C THR A 80 11.43 15.02 4.57
N TRP A 81 11.31 15.52 3.34
CA TRP A 81 11.20 14.69 2.13
C TRP A 81 12.54 14.67 1.40
N THR A 82 12.93 13.49 0.92
CA THR A 82 14.11 13.32 0.07
C THR A 82 13.87 12.19 -0.93
N TYR A 83 14.59 12.24 -2.05
CA TYR A 83 14.54 11.21 -3.10
C TYR A 83 15.73 10.28 -3.00
N PHE A 84 15.48 8.98 -3.19
CA PHE A 84 16.52 7.97 -3.37
C PHE A 84 16.36 7.38 -4.77
N THR A 85 17.38 7.54 -5.61
CA THR A 85 17.40 6.97 -6.96
C THR A 85 18.13 5.64 -6.95
N PHE A 86 17.48 4.60 -7.49
CA PHE A 86 18.06 3.27 -7.61
C PHE A 86 18.35 2.98 -9.09
N PRO A 87 19.64 2.85 -9.49
CA PRO A 87 19.99 2.48 -10.85
C PRO A 87 19.43 1.10 -11.24
N PRO A 88 19.16 0.84 -12.54
CA PRO A 88 18.66 -0.47 -13.00
C PRO A 88 19.55 -1.64 -12.58
N THR A 89 20.88 -1.45 -12.57
CA THR A 89 21.85 -2.46 -12.13
C THR A 89 21.69 -2.79 -10.64
N SER A 90 21.49 -1.79 -9.78
CA SER A 90 21.24 -1.98 -8.35
C SER A 90 19.91 -2.69 -8.10
N LEU A 91 18.85 -2.36 -8.86
CA LEU A 91 17.56 -3.06 -8.77
C LEU A 91 17.66 -4.52 -9.21
N ALA A 92 18.40 -4.81 -10.28
CA ALA A 92 18.66 -6.17 -10.73
C ALA A 92 19.47 -6.98 -9.71
N ALA A 93 20.51 -6.38 -9.12
CA ALA A 93 21.31 -6.99 -8.07
C ALA A 93 20.47 -7.28 -6.81
N LEU A 94 19.64 -6.33 -6.38
CA LEU A 94 18.74 -6.50 -5.24
C LEU A 94 17.75 -7.65 -5.49
N LYS A 95 17.14 -7.70 -6.67
CA LYS A 95 16.23 -8.78 -7.04
C LYS A 95 16.94 -10.13 -7.08
N SER A 96 18.14 -10.20 -7.63
CA SER A 96 18.96 -11.42 -7.65
C SER A 96 19.26 -11.93 -6.24
N LEU A 97 19.61 -11.04 -5.31
CA LEU A 97 19.85 -11.41 -3.91
C LEU A 97 18.58 -11.93 -3.24
N ALA A 98 17.45 -11.23 -3.40
CA ALA A 98 16.18 -11.61 -2.82
C ALA A 98 15.70 -12.97 -3.35
N THR A 99 15.86 -13.25 -4.64
CA THR A 99 15.47 -14.53 -5.25
C THR A 99 16.21 -15.73 -4.63
N LYS A 100 17.46 -15.55 -4.19
CA LYS A 100 18.25 -16.61 -3.55
C LYS A 100 17.79 -16.96 -2.13
N THR A 101 17.05 -16.07 -1.48
CA THR A 101 16.66 -16.20 -0.07
C THR A 101 15.16 -16.43 0.12
N ILE A 102 14.41 -16.64 -0.97
CA ILE A 102 12.98 -16.93 -0.90
C ILE A 102 12.77 -18.31 -0.24
N PRO A 103 11.89 -18.42 0.77
CA PRO A 103 11.59 -19.70 1.43
C PRO A 103 10.91 -20.74 0.52
N VAL A 104 10.26 -20.30 -0.56
CA VAL A 104 9.51 -21.15 -1.48
C VAL A 104 10.19 -21.13 -2.86
N PRO A 105 10.88 -22.22 -3.26
CA PRO A 105 11.70 -22.26 -4.48
C PRO A 105 10.96 -21.94 -5.80
N SER A 106 9.62 -21.97 -5.81
CA SER A 106 8.78 -21.74 -6.99
C SER A 106 8.05 -20.39 -7.01
N SER A 107 8.22 -19.51 -6.01
CA SER A 107 7.49 -18.23 -5.99
C SER A 107 8.22 -17.15 -6.79
N HIS A 108 7.51 -16.52 -7.73
CA HIS A 108 7.99 -15.33 -8.42
C HIS A 108 7.92 -14.10 -7.52
N ILE A 109 8.97 -13.29 -7.50
CA ILE A 109 8.97 -11.94 -6.91
C ILE A 109 9.33 -10.89 -7.97
N SER A 110 8.60 -9.78 -7.96
CA SER A 110 8.84 -8.65 -8.85
C SER A 110 9.96 -7.74 -8.32
N THR A 111 10.48 -6.85 -9.17
CA THR A 111 11.45 -5.84 -8.73
C THR A 111 10.81 -4.90 -7.68
N ASP A 112 9.53 -4.56 -7.83
CA ASP A 112 8.79 -3.73 -6.88
C ASP A 112 8.64 -4.40 -5.51
N ASP A 113 8.43 -5.73 -5.47
CA ASP A 113 8.40 -6.49 -4.22
C ASP A 113 9.74 -6.41 -3.48
N THR A 114 10.83 -6.57 -4.22
CA THR A 114 12.20 -6.57 -3.66
C THR A 114 12.60 -5.21 -3.12
N LEU A 115 12.27 -4.13 -3.85
CA LEU A 115 12.53 -2.77 -3.42
C LEU A 115 11.66 -2.39 -2.21
N SER A 116 10.37 -2.76 -2.23
CA SER A 116 9.44 -2.56 -1.11
C SER A 116 9.94 -3.23 0.17
N ALA A 117 10.37 -4.49 0.08
CA ALA A 117 10.92 -5.22 1.21
C ALA A 117 12.23 -4.60 1.72
N PHE A 118 13.13 -4.21 0.81
CA PHE A 118 14.39 -3.56 1.15
C PHE A 118 14.19 -2.22 1.88
N MET A 119 13.25 -1.41 1.41
CA MET A 119 12.88 -0.16 2.09
C MET A 119 12.31 -0.42 3.48
N TRP A 120 11.41 -1.40 3.61
CA TRP A 120 10.82 -1.75 4.91
C TRP A 120 11.88 -2.25 5.91
N GLN A 121 12.80 -3.11 5.46
CA GLN A 121 13.92 -3.59 6.27
C GLN A 121 14.85 -2.43 6.67
N SER A 122 15.18 -1.54 5.74
CA SER A 122 16.08 -0.41 5.99
C SER A 122 15.48 0.61 6.97
N ILE A 123 14.18 0.92 6.83
CA ILE A 123 13.45 1.77 7.77
C ILE A 123 13.37 1.11 9.14
N THR A 124 13.07 -0.18 9.20
CA THR A 124 12.99 -0.95 10.47
C THR A 124 14.34 -0.94 11.18
N ARG A 125 15.44 -1.19 10.45
CA ARG A 125 16.81 -1.13 10.97
C ARG A 125 17.17 0.26 11.50
N ALA A 126 16.87 1.33 10.76
CA ALA A 126 17.14 2.71 11.21
C ALA A 126 16.30 3.12 12.43
N ARG A 127 15.13 2.51 12.62
CA ARG A 127 14.23 2.79 13.75
C ARG A 127 14.53 1.93 14.99
N LEU A 128 15.27 0.83 14.85
CA LEU A 128 15.55 -0.12 15.93
C LEU A 128 16.20 0.53 17.18
N PRO A 129 17.18 1.46 17.07
CA PRO A 129 17.82 2.04 18.26
C PRO A 129 16.88 2.87 19.15
N ARG A 130 15.73 3.29 18.62
CA ARG A 130 14.78 4.20 19.30
C ARG A 130 13.41 3.58 19.56
N LEU A 131 13.20 2.31 19.22
CA LEU A 131 11.93 1.60 19.40
C LEU A 131 12.16 0.26 20.11
N ASN A 132 11.15 -0.22 20.83
CA ASN A 132 11.22 -1.54 21.46
C ASN A 132 11.36 -2.63 20.36
N PRO A 133 12.36 -3.52 20.42
CA PRO A 133 12.56 -4.56 19.38
C PRO A 133 11.36 -5.51 19.18
N THR A 134 10.48 -5.64 20.18
CA THR A 134 9.27 -6.47 20.09
C THR A 134 8.08 -5.75 19.44
N SER A 135 8.23 -4.45 19.14
CA SER A 135 7.22 -3.63 18.49
C SER A 135 6.81 -4.22 17.15
N LYS A 136 5.53 -4.07 16.81
CA LYS A 136 4.98 -4.49 15.52
C LYS A 136 5.27 -3.42 14.48
N SER A 137 5.76 -3.86 13.33
CA SER A 137 5.87 -3.08 12.11
C SER A 137 4.80 -3.58 11.14
N THR A 138 4.04 -2.67 10.53
CA THR A 138 3.05 -3.02 9.49
C THR A 138 3.45 -2.31 8.20
N PHE A 139 3.52 -3.06 7.11
CA PHE A 139 3.74 -2.56 5.77
C PHE A 139 2.43 -2.61 5.00
N ALA A 140 1.87 -1.45 4.66
CA ALA A 140 0.68 -1.33 3.82
C ALA A 140 1.11 -0.94 2.41
N ARG A 141 0.69 -1.72 1.41
CA ARG A 141 1.02 -1.49 0.00
C ARG A 141 -0.24 -1.28 -0.81
N SER A 142 -0.27 -0.19 -1.58
CA SER A 142 -1.35 0.07 -2.52
C SER A 142 -1.23 -0.86 -3.73
N VAL A 143 -2.36 -1.47 -4.12
CA VAL A 143 -2.45 -2.43 -5.22
C VAL A 143 -3.53 -1.97 -6.19
N ASP A 144 -3.22 -1.96 -7.48
CA ASP A 144 -4.23 -1.77 -8.54
C ASP A 144 -5.09 -3.03 -8.66
N VAL A 145 -6.39 -2.87 -8.43
CA VAL A 145 -7.35 -4.00 -8.41
C VAL A 145 -8.09 -4.20 -9.73
N ARG A 146 -7.84 -3.36 -10.74
CA ARG A 146 -8.56 -3.42 -12.03
C ARG A 146 -8.59 -4.82 -12.63
N HIS A 147 -7.42 -5.46 -12.70
CA HIS A 147 -7.26 -6.79 -13.30
C HIS A 147 -7.99 -7.90 -12.53
N PHE A 148 -8.17 -7.76 -11.20
CA PHE A 148 -8.93 -8.71 -10.40
C PHE A 148 -10.45 -8.56 -10.56
N LEU A 149 -10.90 -7.38 -11.01
CA LEU A 149 -12.32 -7.03 -11.15
C LEU A 149 -12.76 -6.95 -12.62
N ASN A 150 -11.92 -7.39 -13.57
CA ASN A 150 -12.15 -7.25 -15.01
C ASN A 150 -12.47 -5.81 -15.44
N ILE A 151 -11.92 -4.82 -14.74
CA ILE A 151 -12.05 -3.41 -15.10
C ILE A 151 -10.92 -3.07 -16.08
N PRO A 152 -11.21 -2.38 -17.21
CA PRO A 152 -10.19 -2.03 -18.18
C PRO A 152 -9.02 -1.24 -17.56
N PRO A 153 -7.77 -1.49 -17.97
CA PRO A 153 -6.61 -0.70 -17.52
C PRO A 153 -6.75 0.79 -17.87
N THR A 154 -7.50 1.08 -18.93
CA THR A 154 -7.88 2.41 -19.42
C THR A 154 -8.99 3.09 -18.60
N TYR A 155 -9.55 2.44 -17.57
CA TYR A 155 -10.52 3.07 -16.68
C TYR A 155 -9.86 4.17 -15.81
N PRO A 156 -10.29 5.44 -15.89
CA PRO A 156 -9.60 6.56 -15.24
C PRO A 156 -9.95 6.72 -13.75
N GLY A 157 -10.95 5.99 -13.23
CA GLY A 157 -11.40 6.16 -11.85
C GLY A 157 -10.48 5.57 -10.79
N LEU A 158 -10.84 5.76 -9.52
CA LEU A 158 -10.11 5.22 -8.38
C LEU A 158 -10.39 3.72 -8.22
N MET A 159 -9.41 2.87 -8.53
CA MET A 159 -9.50 1.42 -8.35
C MET A 159 -8.22 0.93 -7.71
N HIS A 160 -8.14 1.00 -6.39
CA HIS A 160 -7.04 0.42 -5.64
C HIS A 160 -7.55 -0.15 -4.31
N ASN A 161 -6.80 -1.11 -3.78
CA ASN A 161 -6.95 -1.58 -2.41
C ASN A 161 -5.56 -1.62 -1.74
N MET A 162 -5.49 -2.06 -0.49
CA MET A 162 -4.25 -2.20 0.27
C MET A 162 -4.02 -3.66 0.65
N THR A 163 -2.81 -4.17 0.43
CA THR A 163 -2.33 -5.38 1.11
C THR A 163 -1.51 -4.99 2.32
N SER A 164 -1.54 -5.81 3.38
CA SER A 164 -0.83 -5.52 4.62
C SER A 164 0.01 -6.71 5.05
N ALA A 165 1.29 -6.47 5.33
CA ALA A 165 2.18 -7.42 5.96
C ALA A 165 2.56 -6.93 7.35
N ARG A 166 2.71 -7.84 8.32
CA ARG A 166 3.05 -7.49 9.70
C ARG A 166 4.20 -8.35 10.20
N THR A 167 5.16 -7.71 10.85
CA THR A 167 6.26 -8.41 11.50
C THR A 167 6.73 -7.68 12.76
N ARG A 168 7.63 -8.27 13.53
CA ARG A 168 8.31 -7.62 14.66
C ARG A 168 9.67 -7.08 14.22
N PHE A 169 10.18 -6.07 14.91
CA PHE A 169 11.48 -5.49 14.58
C PHE A 169 12.63 -6.51 14.72
N THR A 170 12.54 -7.41 15.69
CA THR A 170 13.53 -8.48 15.92
C THR A 170 13.60 -9.54 14.82
N SER A 171 12.53 -9.77 14.05
CA SER A 171 12.53 -10.85 13.04
C SER A 171 13.54 -10.62 11.92
N TRP A 172 13.95 -9.37 11.69
CA TRP A 172 14.90 -8.98 10.63
C TRP A 172 16.36 -9.10 11.06
N LEU A 173 16.64 -9.34 12.34
CA LEU A 173 18.00 -9.47 12.86
C LEU A 173 18.55 -10.90 12.76
N GLN A 174 17.69 -11.89 12.47
CA GLN A 174 18.07 -13.31 12.43
C GLN A 174 18.48 -13.80 11.02
N SER A 175 18.48 -12.94 10.00
CA SER A 175 18.77 -13.30 8.60
C SER A 175 20.11 -12.75 8.11
N HIS A 176 21.20 -13.01 8.84
CA HIS A 176 22.58 -12.86 8.36
C HIS A 176 23.38 -14.10 8.74
#